data_AF-A0A919DLJ7-F1
#
_entry.id   AF-A0A919DLJ7-F1
#
_cell.length_a   1.000
_cell.length_b   1.000
_cell.length_c   1.000
_cell.angle_alpha   90.00
_cell.angle_beta   90.00
_cell.angle_gamma   90.00
#
_symmetry.space_group_name_H-M   'P 1'
#
loop_
_entity.id
_entity.type
_entity.pdbx_description
1 polymer ?
#
loop_
_entity_poly.entity_id
_entity_poly.type
_entity_poly.pdbx_seq_one_letter_code
_entity_poly.pdbx_strand_id
1 'polypeptide(L)'
;MSGSRRFRRLRRRLATGAAGLGLLVASAALQLSASATPAHAATTHRVLFDNAHAETAGNADWIISTSQPDPLGQDSSPSAETDWTGALSSWGVALQKTGGYSLKTLPSGSSLSYGGSSSTDLSNFDTLVLPEPNTLFTSAEKTAIMNFVKNGGGLFMISDHTGSDRNNDGKDSVQILNDLMSNNSVDSTDPFGFSIDSLNITSGNPAAISDSTDPVLHGPFGTVTKSLIANGTTATLKPSDNSSVKGLLYRTGYSGNTGAFFVTSTFGSGRVAYWGDSSPIDDGTGQSGNTLYDGWNDSSATNAALALNATAWLAGSGTTGGGGTGSCTAAQLLGNSGFESGNTVWSASSGVITSDSGEAAHTGSYKAWLNGYGSAHTDTLAQTVTIPSGCTTAALGFYLHVDTAETTTTTAYDTLKAQVLDSGGTVLSTLATYSNLNAQSGYTRRSFSLAGYAGQTVTIKFTGTEGSTLQTSFVIDDTSLDVS
;
A
#
# COMPACT_ATOMS: atom_id res chain seq x y z
N MET A 1 41.85 35.29 -71.73
CA MET A 1 41.23 36.21 -72.73
C MET A 1 40.25 35.42 -73.58
N SER A 2 39.06 36.00 -73.68
CA SER A 2 37.87 35.62 -74.45
C SER A 2 38.08 34.88 -75.78
N GLY A 3 37.11 34.07 -76.18
CA GLY A 3 36.70 34.10 -77.60
C GLY A 3 36.20 32.81 -78.24
N SER A 4 35.01 32.39 -77.84
CA SER A 4 34.04 31.56 -78.58
C SER A 4 33.99 31.76 -80.11
N ARG A 5 33.70 30.69 -80.87
CA ARG A 5 32.48 30.48 -81.71
C ARG A 5 32.75 29.59 -82.94
N ARG A 6 31.91 28.55 -83.17
CA ARG A 6 30.96 28.41 -84.32
C ARG A 6 30.54 26.96 -84.62
N PHE A 7 29.26 26.71 -84.36
CA PHE A 7 28.23 25.99 -85.15
C PHE A 7 28.60 25.15 -86.39
N ARG A 8 28.08 23.90 -86.39
CA ARG A 8 27.31 23.15 -87.44
C ARG A 8 27.43 21.64 -87.11
N ARG A 9 26.47 20.72 -87.27
CA ARG A 9 25.32 20.59 -88.16
C ARG A 9 24.38 19.47 -87.63
N LEU A 10 23.10 19.63 -87.99
CA LEU A 10 21.94 18.73 -87.87
C LEU A 10 22.16 17.28 -88.38
N ARG A 11 21.53 16.29 -87.73
CA ARG A 11 20.64 15.28 -88.39
C ARG A 11 19.73 14.55 -87.38
N ARG A 12 18.42 14.57 -87.71
CA ARG A 12 17.28 13.85 -87.11
C ARG A 12 17.48 12.32 -87.21
N ARG A 13 16.96 11.45 -86.32
CA ARG A 13 15.54 11.06 -86.09
C ARG A 13 15.50 10.24 -84.77
N LEU A 14 14.57 10.53 -83.82
CA LEU A 14 13.37 9.73 -83.46
C LEU A 14 13.68 8.22 -83.25
N ALA A 15 13.39 7.55 -82.14
CA ALA A 15 12.39 7.80 -81.09
C ALA A 15 12.66 6.95 -79.80
N THR A 16 12.22 7.49 -78.65
CA THR A 16 11.55 6.85 -77.48
C THR A 16 12.01 5.47 -76.98
N GLY A 17 12.23 5.20 -75.69
CA GLY A 17 11.96 5.91 -74.44
C GLY A 17 12.93 5.43 -73.33
N ALA A 18 13.42 6.35 -72.50
CA ALA A 18 12.92 6.65 -71.15
C ALA A 18 13.12 5.45 -70.20
N ALA A 19 14.26 5.30 -69.52
CA ALA A 19 14.92 6.12 -68.50
C ALA A 19 14.99 5.28 -67.21
N GLY A 20 16.08 4.52 -67.07
CA GLY A 20 16.49 3.97 -65.78
C GLY A 20 17.22 5.07 -65.01
N LEU A 21 16.69 5.44 -63.84
CA LEU A 21 17.45 6.12 -62.81
C LEU A 21 17.76 5.11 -61.71
N GLY A 22 19.00 4.65 -61.69
CA GLY A 22 19.62 4.12 -60.48
C GLY A 22 20.01 5.31 -59.61
N LEU A 23 19.41 5.43 -58.43
CA LEU A 23 19.80 6.40 -57.43
C LEU A 23 20.29 5.65 -56.19
N LEU A 24 21.53 5.96 -55.83
CA LEU A 24 22.24 5.52 -54.64
C LEU A 24 21.41 5.80 -53.38
N VAL A 25 21.16 4.75 -52.60
CA VAL A 25 20.57 4.87 -51.25
C VAL A 25 21.68 5.28 -50.29
N ALA A 26 21.67 6.54 -49.87
CA ALA A 26 22.41 7.00 -48.70
C ALA A 26 21.51 6.85 -47.47
N SER A 27 21.95 6.03 -46.52
CA SER A 27 21.28 5.75 -45.26
C SER A 27 21.29 6.99 -44.35
N ALA A 28 20.14 7.63 -44.16
CA ALA A 28 19.92 8.56 -43.06
C ALA A 28 19.27 7.80 -41.92
N ALA A 29 20.02 7.54 -40.84
CA ALA A 29 19.47 7.06 -39.59
C ALA A 29 18.63 8.19 -38.97
N LEU A 30 17.31 8.07 -39.01
CA LEU A 30 16.43 8.87 -38.15
C LEU A 30 16.62 8.36 -36.71
N GLN A 31 17.29 9.16 -35.88
CA GLN A 31 17.11 9.08 -34.43
C GLN A 31 15.67 9.50 -34.11
N LEU A 32 14.79 8.51 -34.00
CA LEU A 32 13.54 8.67 -33.28
C LEU A 32 13.91 8.89 -31.81
N SER A 33 13.79 10.15 -31.37
CA SER A 33 13.70 10.48 -29.95
C SER A 33 12.65 9.58 -29.31
N ALA A 34 13.09 8.69 -28.42
CA ALA A 34 12.20 7.98 -27.54
C ALA A 34 11.42 9.04 -26.75
N SER A 35 10.12 9.14 -27.05
CA SER A 35 9.16 9.78 -26.15
C SER A 35 9.37 9.12 -24.79
N ALA A 36 9.85 9.90 -23.82
CA ALA A 36 9.91 9.45 -22.44
C ALA A 36 8.55 8.87 -22.10
N THR A 37 8.51 7.60 -21.70
CA THR A 37 7.37 7.04 -20.99
C THR A 37 6.99 8.03 -19.90
N PRO A 38 5.72 8.46 -19.79
CA PRO A 38 5.32 9.28 -18.65
C PRO A 38 5.75 8.53 -17.40
N ALA A 39 6.56 9.18 -16.57
CA ALA A 39 6.85 8.66 -15.24
C ALA A 39 5.48 8.37 -14.61
N HIS A 40 5.24 7.11 -14.22
CA HIS A 40 4.11 6.80 -13.36
C HIS A 40 4.14 7.81 -12.21
N ALA A 41 3.08 8.60 -12.06
CA ALA A 41 2.96 9.47 -10.91
C ALA A 41 3.13 8.58 -9.67
N ALA A 42 4.13 8.89 -8.83
CA ALA A 42 4.32 8.17 -7.58
C ALA A 42 3.00 8.19 -6.82
N THR A 43 2.59 7.04 -6.28
CA THR A 43 1.39 6.95 -5.45
C THR A 43 1.52 7.94 -4.30
N THR A 44 0.64 8.95 -4.26
CA THR A 44 0.65 9.96 -3.21
C THR A 44 0.22 9.34 -1.89
N HIS A 45 1.06 9.43 -0.86
CA HIS A 45 0.75 9.00 0.50
C HIS A 45 -0.16 10.01 1.20
N ARG A 46 -1.31 9.56 1.68
CA ARG A 46 -2.35 10.40 2.27
C ARG A 46 -2.27 10.32 3.80
N VAL A 47 -2.00 11.44 4.45
CA VAL A 47 -1.81 11.51 5.91
C VAL A 47 -2.87 12.41 6.52
N LEU A 48 -3.54 11.91 7.55
CA LEU A 48 -4.48 12.66 8.38
C LEU A 48 -3.83 12.92 9.75
N PHE A 49 -3.69 14.19 10.12
CA PHE A 49 -3.35 14.61 11.48
C PHE A 49 -4.63 14.87 12.25
N ASP A 50 -4.71 14.42 13.50
CA ASP A 50 -5.86 14.70 14.35
C ASP A 50 -5.82 16.10 14.95
N ASN A 51 -6.98 16.75 15.03
CA ASN A 51 -7.24 17.95 15.83
C ASN A 51 -8.67 17.91 16.43
N ALA A 52 -9.31 16.74 16.44
CA ALA A 52 -10.66 16.56 16.94
C ALA A 52 -10.71 16.27 18.46
N HIS A 53 -9.59 15.91 19.07
CA HIS A 53 -9.48 15.45 20.46
C HIS A 53 -8.64 16.40 21.32
N ALA A 54 -8.81 17.70 21.09
CA ALA A 54 -8.21 18.79 21.85
C ALA A 54 -6.68 18.90 21.75
N GLU A 55 -6.13 18.62 20.57
CA GLU A 55 -4.73 18.77 20.19
C GLU A 55 -4.21 20.22 20.25
N THR A 56 -5.11 21.20 20.32
CA THR A 56 -4.78 22.62 20.58
C THR A 56 -5.01 23.04 22.03
N ALA A 57 -5.18 22.09 22.96
CA ALA A 57 -5.28 22.39 24.37
C ALA A 57 -3.89 22.59 24.98
N GLY A 58 -3.77 23.57 25.87
CA GLY A 58 -2.52 23.85 26.59
C GLY A 58 -1.64 24.86 25.86
N ASN A 59 -0.35 24.56 25.76
CA ASN A 59 0.67 25.53 25.37
C ASN A 59 1.11 25.41 23.91
N ALA A 60 0.74 24.33 23.22
CA ALA A 60 1.07 24.06 21.83
C ALA A 60 -0.20 23.72 21.04
N ASP A 61 -0.17 24.00 19.74
CA ASP A 61 -1.23 23.63 18.81
C ASP A 61 -0.72 22.50 17.94
N TRP A 62 -1.05 21.24 18.27
CA TRP A 62 -0.54 20.05 17.56
C TRP A 62 -1.16 19.86 16.17
N ILE A 63 -1.06 20.88 15.33
CA ILE A 63 -1.60 20.96 13.98
C ILE A 63 -0.48 21.36 13.01
N ILE A 64 -0.59 20.92 11.76
CA ILE A 64 0.37 21.28 10.71
C ILE A 64 0.07 22.64 10.06
N SER A 65 -1.14 23.17 10.26
CA SER A 65 -1.63 24.42 9.67
C SER A 65 -2.92 24.88 10.36
N THR A 66 -3.12 26.20 10.38
CA THR A 66 -4.39 26.81 10.80
C THR A 66 -5.48 26.70 9.73
N SER A 67 -5.11 26.39 8.48
CA SER A 67 -6.08 26.03 7.45
C SER A 67 -6.42 24.55 7.54
N GLN A 68 -7.67 24.25 7.88
CA GLN A 68 -8.16 22.89 8.07
C GLN A 68 -9.47 22.70 7.30
N PRO A 69 -9.71 21.52 6.70
CA PRO A 69 -8.85 20.33 6.75
C PRO A 69 -7.63 20.38 5.82
N ASP A 70 -7.59 21.28 4.84
CA ASP A 70 -6.52 21.34 3.84
C ASP A 70 -5.50 22.44 4.17
N PRO A 71 -4.25 22.10 4.53
CA PRO A 71 -3.23 23.09 4.89
C PRO A 71 -2.83 23.99 3.71
N LEU A 72 -3.06 23.56 2.46
CA LEU A 72 -2.77 24.36 1.26
C LEU A 72 -3.64 25.61 1.14
N GLY A 73 -4.70 25.72 1.95
CA GLY A 73 -5.49 26.95 2.07
C GLY A 73 -4.73 28.09 2.79
N GLN A 74 -3.70 27.78 3.59
CA GLN A 74 -2.84 28.80 4.21
C GLN A 74 -1.74 29.25 3.23
N ASP A 75 -1.02 28.28 2.66
CA ASP A 75 -0.09 28.49 1.55
C ASP A 75 -0.14 27.27 0.62
N SER A 76 -0.43 27.50 -0.66
CA SER A 76 -0.57 26.45 -1.67
C SER A 76 0.76 25.85 -2.17
N SER A 77 1.89 26.45 -1.80
CA SER A 77 3.24 26.05 -2.21
C SER A 77 4.26 26.29 -1.10
N PRO A 78 4.09 25.68 0.09
CA PRO A 78 4.96 25.97 1.23
C PRO A 78 6.39 25.51 0.95
N SER A 79 7.34 26.33 1.36
CA SER A 79 8.77 26.16 1.14
C SER A 79 9.59 26.30 2.43
N ALA A 80 9.07 27.06 3.39
CA ALA A 80 9.55 27.22 4.76
C ALA A 80 8.49 26.78 5.77
N GLU A 81 8.92 26.31 6.93
CA GLU A 81 8.08 25.90 8.05
C GLU A 81 7.10 26.99 8.50
N THR A 82 7.50 28.26 8.39
CA THR A 82 6.65 29.43 8.73
C THR A 82 5.59 29.75 7.68
N ASP A 83 5.57 29.07 6.53
CA ASP A 83 4.52 29.26 5.51
C ASP A 83 3.18 28.70 5.98
N TRP A 84 3.22 27.72 6.90
CA TRP A 84 2.07 27.26 7.67
C TRP A 84 2.20 27.66 9.14
N THR A 85 1.13 27.48 9.92
CA THR A 85 1.11 27.85 11.34
C THR A 85 0.51 26.73 12.17
N GLY A 86 1.28 26.26 13.16
CA GLY A 86 0.94 25.18 14.07
C GLY A 86 2.21 24.42 14.47
N ALA A 87 2.24 23.82 15.66
CA ALA A 87 3.45 23.23 16.26
C ALA A 87 4.06 22.08 15.44
N LEU A 88 3.38 21.61 14.40
CA LEU A 88 3.82 20.53 13.52
C LEU A 88 4.12 21.01 12.08
N SER A 89 4.20 22.32 11.82
CA SER A 89 4.27 22.87 10.45
C SER A 89 5.50 22.36 9.69
N SER A 90 6.64 22.22 10.35
CA SER A 90 7.89 21.68 9.80
C SER A 90 7.71 20.24 9.33
N TRP A 91 6.94 19.43 10.07
CA TRP A 91 6.58 18.08 9.64
C TRP A 91 5.75 18.11 8.37
N GLY A 92 4.68 18.91 8.38
CA GLY A 92 3.79 19.06 7.23
C GLY A 92 4.51 19.57 5.98
N VAL A 93 5.26 20.67 6.11
CA VAL A 93 6.01 21.29 5.02
C VAL A 93 7.10 20.35 4.49
N ALA A 94 7.81 19.61 5.35
CA ALA A 94 8.81 18.65 4.92
C ALA A 94 8.20 17.53 4.06
N LEU A 95 7.05 16.98 4.45
CA LEU A 95 6.32 16.00 3.65
C LEU A 95 5.79 16.60 2.35
N GLN A 96 5.18 17.78 2.41
CA GLN A 96 4.61 18.48 1.25
C GLN A 96 5.66 18.77 0.17
N LYS A 97 6.87 19.19 0.57
CA LYS A 97 7.99 19.50 -0.33
C LYS A 97 8.50 18.31 -1.13
N THR A 98 8.25 17.08 -0.67
CA THR A 98 8.62 15.88 -1.44
C THR A 98 7.76 15.70 -2.70
N GLY A 99 6.56 16.30 -2.74
CA GLY A 99 5.55 16.03 -3.77
C GLY A 99 4.91 14.65 -3.70
N GLY A 100 5.31 13.81 -2.72
CA GLY A 100 4.83 12.44 -2.55
C GLY A 100 3.72 12.29 -1.51
N TYR A 101 3.30 13.37 -0.84
CA TYR A 101 2.30 13.33 0.22
C TYR A 101 1.13 14.28 -0.04
N SER A 102 -0.05 13.88 0.42
CA SER A 102 -1.23 14.71 0.56
C SER A 102 -1.61 14.73 2.03
N LEU A 103 -1.72 15.92 2.61
CA LEU A 103 -1.88 16.11 4.04
C LEU A 103 -3.25 16.72 4.33
N LYS A 104 -3.89 16.26 5.39
CA LYS A 104 -5.05 16.93 5.98
C LYS A 104 -4.98 16.92 7.50
N THR A 105 -5.70 17.85 8.11
CA THR A 105 -5.98 17.86 9.54
C THR A 105 -7.47 17.58 9.76
N LEU A 106 -7.82 16.65 10.64
CA LEU A 106 -9.20 16.43 11.08
C LEU A 106 -9.61 17.59 12.00
N PRO A 107 -10.54 18.48 11.60
CA PRO A 107 -10.79 19.69 12.38
C PRO A 107 -11.47 19.43 13.72
N SER A 108 -11.24 20.33 14.69
CA SER A 108 -11.95 20.32 15.98
C SER A 108 -13.46 20.23 15.81
N GLY A 109 -14.10 19.39 16.63
CA GLY A 109 -15.54 19.10 16.56
C GLY A 109 -15.94 18.07 15.49
N SER A 110 -14.98 17.51 14.75
CA SER A 110 -15.21 16.35 13.87
C SER A 110 -15.11 15.04 14.65
N SER A 111 -15.29 13.90 13.97
CA SER A 111 -15.09 12.57 14.55
C SER A 111 -14.34 11.65 13.61
N LEU A 112 -13.55 10.73 14.17
CA LEU A 112 -12.86 9.70 13.39
C LEU A 112 -13.86 8.62 12.94
N SER A 113 -13.88 8.34 11.64
CA SER A 113 -14.73 7.30 11.05
C SER A 113 -13.94 6.45 10.05
N TYR A 114 -14.40 5.22 9.79
CA TYR A 114 -13.79 4.34 8.80
C TYR A 114 -14.85 3.58 8.00
N GLY A 115 -14.78 3.67 6.68
CA GLY A 115 -15.75 3.08 5.75
C GLY A 115 -16.99 3.94 5.51
N GLY A 116 -16.98 5.19 5.97
CA GLY A 116 -18.01 6.20 5.71
C GLY A 116 -17.73 7.03 4.44
N SER A 117 -18.55 8.06 4.24
CA SER A 117 -18.48 8.94 3.06
C SER A 117 -17.87 10.33 3.34
N SER A 118 -17.39 10.59 4.56
CA SER A 118 -16.73 11.87 4.88
C SER A 118 -15.42 12.02 4.09
N SER A 119 -15.08 13.24 3.69
CA SER A 119 -13.79 13.53 3.02
C SER A 119 -12.58 13.41 3.95
N THR A 120 -12.83 13.29 5.26
CA THR A 120 -11.86 12.98 6.32
C THR A 120 -12.06 11.57 6.90
N ASP A 121 -12.91 10.72 6.30
CA ASP A 121 -13.01 9.32 6.69
C ASP A 121 -11.67 8.60 6.47
N LEU A 122 -11.26 7.76 7.42
CA LEU A 122 -9.97 7.06 7.42
C LEU A 122 -9.75 6.15 6.20
N SER A 123 -10.82 5.71 5.52
CA SER A 123 -10.69 4.97 4.24
C SER A 123 -10.04 5.79 3.11
N ASN A 124 -9.98 7.13 3.26
CA ASN A 124 -9.34 8.02 2.31
C ASN A 124 -7.86 8.29 2.63
N PHE A 125 -7.29 7.66 3.66
CA PHE A 125 -5.92 7.92 4.10
C PHE A 125 -5.12 6.63 4.22
N ASP A 126 -3.80 6.79 4.20
CA ASP A 126 -2.83 5.71 4.40
C ASP A 126 -2.24 5.78 5.81
N THR A 127 -2.24 6.96 6.46
CA THR A 127 -1.75 7.14 7.83
C THR A 127 -2.61 8.10 8.63
N LEU A 128 -2.87 7.74 9.90
CA LEU A 128 -3.44 8.59 10.93
C LEU A 128 -2.35 8.94 11.96
N VAL A 129 -2.19 10.23 12.25
CA VAL A 129 -1.32 10.73 13.31
C VAL A 129 -2.19 11.28 14.44
N LEU A 130 -1.96 10.78 15.67
CA LEU A 130 -2.64 11.19 16.89
C LEU A 130 -1.63 11.90 17.82
N PRO A 131 -1.43 13.22 17.67
CA PRO A 131 -0.43 13.96 18.44
C PRO A 131 -1.01 14.44 19.78
N GLU A 132 -0.67 13.74 20.87
CA GLU A 132 -1.07 14.08 22.24
C GLU A 132 -2.59 14.34 22.40
N PRO A 133 -3.45 13.33 22.12
CA PRO A 133 -4.88 13.51 22.31
C PRO A 133 -5.20 13.82 23.78
N ASN A 134 -6.09 14.78 24.00
CA ASN A 134 -6.51 15.27 25.31
C ASN A 134 -7.99 15.01 25.59
N THR A 135 -8.71 14.32 24.70
CA THR A 135 -10.09 13.88 24.92
C THR A 135 -10.20 12.39 24.60
N LEU A 136 -10.97 11.65 25.39
CA LEU A 136 -11.20 10.22 25.13
C LEU A 136 -11.92 10.00 23.79
N PHE A 137 -11.40 9.07 23.00
CA PHE A 137 -12.07 8.55 21.82
C PHE A 137 -13.40 7.88 22.21
N THR A 138 -14.46 8.13 21.45
CA THR A 138 -15.71 7.40 21.59
C THR A 138 -15.54 5.93 21.17
N SER A 139 -16.48 5.06 21.57
CA SER A 139 -16.44 3.65 21.16
C SER A 139 -16.48 3.47 19.64
N ALA A 140 -17.18 4.37 18.92
CA ALA A 140 -17.23 4.35 17.46
C ALA A 140 -15.87 4.72 16.85
N GLU A 141 -15.20 5.73 17.39
CA GLU A 141 -13.88 6.18 16.91
C GLU A 141 -12.80 5.14 17.18
N LYS A 142 -12.78 4.55 18.37
CA LYS A 142 -11.88 3.42 18.65
C LYS A 142 -12.10 2.28 17.66
N THR A 143 -13.36 1.94 17.37
CA THR A 143 -13.69 0.91 16.38
C THR A 143 -13.21 1.29 14.98
N ALA A 144 -13.33 2.56 14.60
CA ALA A 144 -12.85 3.08 13.32
C ALA A 144 -11.32 3.01 13.21
N ILE A 145 -10.59 3.51 14.21
CA ILE A 145 -9.12 3.49 14.27
C ILE A 145 -8.62 2.04 14.19
N MET A 146 -9.18 1.14 15.01
CA MET A 146 -8.74 -0.25 15.05
C MET A 146 -9.02 -0.99 13.73
N ASN A 147 -10.17 -0.75 13.09
CA ASN A 147 -10.46 -1.32 11.77
C ASN A 147 -9.59 -0.71 10.67
N PHE A 148 -9.29 0.59 10.73
CA PHE A 148 -8.37 1.24 9.80
C PHE A 148 -6.99 0.57 9.83
N VAL A 149 -6.41 0.38 11.02
CA VAL A 149 -5.12 -0.31 11.17
C VAL A 149 -5.23 -1.77 10.72
N LYS A 150 -6.23 -2.51 11.21
CA LYS A 150 -6.43 -3.92 10.85
C LYS A 150 -6.44 -4.15 9.33
N ASN A 151 -6.98 -3.20 8.57
CA ASN A 151 -7.14 -3.28 7.12
C ASN A 151 -6.01 -2.59 6.33
N GLY A 152 -4.86 -2.31 6.94
CA GLY A 152 -3.66 -1.83 6.23
C GLY A 152 -3.26 -0.38 6.50
N GLY A 153 -4.05 0.35 7.30
CA GLY A 153 -3.72 1.71 7.70
C GLY A 153 -2.51 1.79 8.63
N GLY A 154 -1.76 2.89 8.53
CA GLY A 154 -0.70 3.25 9.46
C GLY A 154 -1.21 4.12 10.62
N LEU A 155 -0.92 3.75 11.86
CA LEU A 155 -1.25 4.54 13.04
C LEU A 155 0.02 5.06 13.73
N PHE A 156 0.14 6.38 13.85
CA PHE A 156 1.18 7.05 14.63
C PHE A 156 0.57 7.63 15.91
N MET A 157 0.87 7.02 17.05
CA MET A 157 0.46 7.52 18.36
C MET A 157 1.60 8.30 19.01
N ILE A 158 1.30 9.49 19.53
CA ILE A 158 2.28 10.29 20.24
C ILE A 158 1.63 10.71 21.56
N SER A 159 2.26 10.32 22.67
CA SER A 159 1.83 10.74 24.00
C SER A 159 2.81 11.76 24.55
N ASP A 160 2.51 12.24 25.75
CA ASP A 160 3.44 13.02 26.55
C ASP A 160 3.72 12.27 27.86
N HIS A 161 3.44 12.87 29.02
CA HIS A 161 3.63 12.26 30.33
C HIS A 161 2.32 12.07 31.11
N THR A 162 2.36 11.28 32.19
CA THR A 162 1.25 11.27 33.16
C THR A 162 1.05 12.66 33.76
N GLY A 163 -0.19 13.14 33.73
CA GLY A 163 -0.55 14.50 34.12
C GLY A 163 -0.50 15.52 32.99
N SER A 164 -0.28 15.11 31.74
CA SER A 164 -0.41 15.97 30.55
C SER A 164 -1.87 16.25 30.16
N ASP A 165 -2.78 16.38 31.14
CA ASP A 165 -4.18 16.72 30.92
C ASP A 165 -4.29 18.24 30.69
N ARG A 166 -4.25 18.64 29.41
CA ARG A 166 -4.17 20.04 28.99
C ARG A 166 -5.53 20.74 29.03
N ASN A 167 -6.63 19.98 28.94
CA ASN A 167 -8.00 20.53 28.94
C ASN A 167 -8.71 20.40 30.30
N ASN A 168 -8.09 19.75 31.28
CA ASN A 168 -8.59 19.48 32.63
C ASN A 168 -9.88 18.65 32.65
N ASP A 169 -10.03 17.70 31.72
CA ASP A 169 -11.16 16.77 31.69
C ASP A 169 -10.96 15.51 32.55
N GLY A 170 -9.76 15.36 33.13
CA GLY A 170 -9.35 14.25 33.98
C GLY A 170 -8.67 13.10 33.23
N LYS A 171 -8.33 13.28 31.94
CA LYS A 171 -7.68 12.29 31.10
C LYS A 171 -6.45 12.88 30.40
N ASP A 172 -5.31 12.24 30.58
CA ASP A 172 -4.09 12.56 29.84
C ASP A 172 -3.90 11.64 28.62
N SER A 173 -2.99 12.04 27.72
CA SER A 173 -2.69 11.30 26.49
C SER A 173 -2.24 9.85 26.73
N VAL A 174 -1.53 9.60 27.84
CA VAL A 174 -1.11 8.26 28.27
C VAL A 174 -2.33 7.37 28.59
N GLN A 175 -3.30 7.91 29.31
CA GLN A 175 -4.54 7.21 29.63
C GLN A 175 -5.41 7.00 28.39
N ILE A 176 -5.53 8.01 27.53
CA ILE A 176 -6.37 7.96 26.32
C ILE A 176 -5.86 6.90 25.34
N LEU A 177 -4.56 6.88 25.07
CA LEU A 177 -3.97 5.92 24.14
C LEU A 177 -3.95 4.48 24.72
N ASN A 178 -3.72 4.31 26.02
CA ASN A 178 -3.90 3.00 26.66
C ASN A 178 -5.36 2.52 26.61
N ASP A 179 -6.33 3.43 26.76
CA ASP A 179 -7.76 3.12 26.67
C ASP A 179 -8.19 2.75 25.23
N LEU A 180 -7.59 3.36 24.20
CA LEU A 180 -7.74 2.90 22.81
C LEU A 180 -7.29 1.44 22.65
N MET A 181 -6.12 1.09 23.20
CA MET A 181 -5.52 -0.24 23.03
C MET A 181 -6.19 -1.33 23.89
N SER A 182 -6.72 -0.98 25.07
CA SER A 182 -7.25 -1.95 26.04
C SER A 182 -8.78 -1.97 26.16
N ASN A 183 -9.48 -0.99 25.60
CA ASN A 183 -10.93 -0.84 25.73
C ASN A 183 -11.56 -0.43 24.39
N ASN A 184 -11.50 -1.33 23.42
CA ASN A 184 -12.14 -1.20 22.11
C ASN A 184 -12.89 -2.49 21.74
N SER A 185 -13.74 -2.42 20.70
CA SER A 185 -14.63 -3.52 20.28
C SER A 185 -14.01 -4.47 19.25
N VAL A 186 -12.83 -4.15 18.71
CA VAL A 186 -12.18 -4.91 17.62
C VAL A 186 -11.22 -5.95 18.19
N ASP A 187 -10.31 -5.51 19.05
CA ASP A 187 -9.38 -6.36 19.80
C ASP A 187 -8.85 -5.57 21.00
N SER A 188 -9.23 -6.00 22.21
CA SER A 188 -8.81 -5.39 23.48
C SER A 188 -7.80 -6.25 24.25
N THR A 189 -7.16 -7.21 23.57
CA THR A 189 -6.21 -8.17 24.20
C THR A 189 -4.75 -7.74 24.09
N ASP A 190 -4.48 -6.43 24.08
CA ASP A 190 -3.18 -5.83 23.74
C ASP A 190 -2.75 -6.12 22.28
N PRO A 191 -3.56 -5.68 21.30
CA PRO A 191 -3.37 -6.01 19.88
C PRO A 191 -2.06 -5.49 19.30
N PHE A 192 -1.44 -4.49 19.91
CA PHE A 192 -0.18 -3.90 19.45
C PHE A 192 1.03 -4.43 20.23
N GLY A 193 0.82 -5.21 21.30
CA GLY A 193 1.87 -5.81 22.11
C GLY A 193 2.64 -4.81 22.96
N PHE A 194 2.04 -3.72 23.42
CA PHE A 194 2.65 -2.82 24.38
C PHE A 194 1.63 -2.02 25.19
N SER A 195 2.06 -1.54 26.35
CA SER A 195 1.35 -0.54 27.14
C SER A 195 2.23 0.68 27.36
N ILE A 196 1.60 1.86 27.41
CA ILE A 196 2.30 3.11 27.72
C ILE A 196 2.45 3.22 29.24
N ASP A 197 3.68 3.48 29.69
CA ASP A 197 4.00 3.60 31.11
C ASP A 197 3.43 4.91 31.67
N SER A 198 2.92 4.86 32.90
CA SER A 198 2.47 6.06 33.63
C SER A 198 3.67 6.70 34.33
N LEU A 199 4.44 7.51 33.58
CA LEU A 199 5.66 8.18 34.05
C LEU A 199 5.65 9.66 33.65
N ASN A 200 6.50 10.44 34.33
CA ASN A 200 6.94 11.76 33.89
C ASN A 200 8.47 11.79 33.97
N ILE A 201 9.12 11.63 32.82
CA ILE A 201 10.56 11.63 32.67
C ILE A 201 10.95 13.04 32.24
N THR A 202 11.53 13.81 33.16
CA THR A 202 11.77 15.24 32.95
C THR A 202 12.75 15.54 31.83
N SER A 203 13.76 14.69 31.62
CA SER A 203 14.70 14.85 30.51
C SER A 203 15.40 13.55 30.13
N GLY A 204 15.88 13.48 28.89
CA GLY A 204 16.70 12.36 28.40
C GLY A 204 16.97 12.44 26.90
N ASN A 205 17.89 11.59 26.43
CA ASN A 205 18.14 11.42 25.00
C ASN A 205 18.09 9.94 24.62
N PRO A 206 16.89 9.36 24.44
CA PRO A 206 16.72 7.97 24.05
C PRO A 206 17.50 7.66 22.78
N ALA A 207 18.27 6.57 22.80
CA ALA A 207 19.16 6.20 21.72
C ALA A 207 18.54 5.10 20.87
N ALA A 208 18.76 5.19 19.55
CA ALA A 208 18.36 4.17 18.61
C ALA A 208 19.14 2.87 18.87
N ILE A 209 18.47 1.73 18.69
CA ILE A 209 19.12 0.42 18.65
C ILE A 209 20.05 0.31 17.43
N SER A 210 20.97 -0.63 17.48
CA SER A 210 21.82 -0.96 16.33
C SER A 210 21.11 -1.94 15.39
N ASP A 211 20.29 -1.41 14.49
CA ASP A 211 19.65 -2.16 13.40
C ASP A 211 19.73 -1.38 12.08
N SER A 212 20.75 -1.70 11.28
CA SER A 212 21.03 -1.01 10.01
C SER A 212 19.98 -1.27 8.92
N THR A 213 19.05 -2.19 9.15
CA THR A 213 18.03 -2.59 8.17
C THR A 213 16.66 -2.01 8.49
N ASP A 214 16.50 -1.37 9.66
CA ASP A 214 15.21 -0.84 10.08
C ASP A 214 14.82 0.40 9.25
N PRO A 215 13.65 0.39 8.58
CA PRO A 215 13.22 1.48 7.70
C PRO A 215 12.91 2.78 8.43
N VAL A 216 12.58 2.72 9.73
CA VAL A 216 12.32 3.91 10.53
C VAL A 216 13.66 4.54 10.95
N LEU A 217 14.66 3.70 11.26
CA LEU A 217 15.99 4.19 11.62
C LEU A 217 16.82 4.65 10.42
N HIS A 218 16.60 4.08 9.24
CA HIS A 218 17.40 4.34 8.03
C HIS A 218 16.55 4.66 6.79
N GLY A 219 15.44 5.36 6.99
CA GLY A 219 14.53 5.74 5.93
C GLY A 219 15.03 6.89 5.04
N PRO A 220 14.21 7.30 4.06
CA PRO A 220 14.62 8.28 3.04
C PRO A 220 14.88 9.69 3.58
N PHE A 221 14.47 9.98 4.83
CA PHE A 221 14.66 11.29 5.48
C PHE A 221 15.90 11.36 6.38
N GLY A 222 16.75 10.33 6.33
CA GLY A 222 18.04 10.30 7.02
C GLY A 222 18.12 9.25 8.10
N THR A 223 19.26 9.20 8.78
CA THR A 223 19.52 8.22 9.85
C THR A 223 19.06 8.76 11.20
N VAL A 224 18.26 7.97 11.90
CA VAL A 224 17.86 8.23 13.29
C VAL A 224 18.91 7.65 14.22
N THR A 225 19.43 8.47 15.13
CA THR A 225 20.41 8.04 16.14
C THR A 225 19.91 8.25 17.56
N LYS A 226 19.15 9.32 17.79
CA LYS A 226 18.60 9.68 19.09
C LYS A 226 17.31 10.48 18.93
N SER A 227 16.55 10.52 20.01
CA SER A 227 15.48 11.48 20.20
C SER A 227 15.68 12.23 21.52
N LEU A 228 14.73 13.08 21.88
CA LEU A 228 14.72 13.92 23.06
C LEU A 228 13.54 13.51 23.95
N ILE A 229 13.74 13.57 25.26
CA ILE A 229 12.67 13.61 26.25
C ILE A 229 12.74 14.98 26.94
N ALA A 230 11.60 15.66 27.05
CA ALA A 230 11.40 16.92 27.77
C ALA A 230 10.04 16.90 28.51
N ASN A 231 9.94 16.01 29.52
CA ASN A 231 8.71 15.58 30.20
C ASN A 231 7.90 14.54 29.41
N GLY A 232 8.53 13.42 29.03
CA GLY A 232 7.85 12.34 28.32
C GLY A 232 7.59 11.10 29.19
N THR A 233 7.25 10.01 28.52
CA THR A 233 7.11 8.66 29.09
C THR A 233 7.79 7.61 28.20
N THR A 234 7.61 6.33 28.53
CA THR A 234 8.05 5.18 27.74
C THR A 234 6.91 4.16 27.59
N ALA A 235 7.17 3.08 26.85
CA ALA A 235 6.31 1.92 26.78
C ALA A 235 7.02 0.66 27.31
N THR A 236 6.19 -0.24 27.82
CA THR A 236 6.54 -1.63 28.15
C THR A 236 6.00 -2.55 27.06
N LEU A 237 6.90 -3.31 26.42
CA LEU A 237 6.59 -4.23 25.33
C LEU A 237 6.17 -5.59 25.86
N LYS A 238 5.23 -6.23 25.16
CA LYS A 238 4.67 -7.55 25.44
C LYS A 238 4.68 -8.40 24.16
N PRO A 239 5.85 -8.91 23.73
CA PRO A 239 5.95 -9.74 22.52
C PRO A 239 5.16 -11.04 22.57
N SER A 240 4.71 -11.48 23.76
CA SER A 240 3.78 -12.61 23.92
C SER A 240 2.41 -12.33 23.34
N ASP A 241 1.99 -11.06 23.36
CA ASP A 241 0.65 -10.63 22.96
C ASP A 241 0.70 -10.26 21.47
N ASN A 242 1.79 -9.64 21.02
CA ASN A 242 2.09 -9.45 19.61
C ASN A 242 3.60 -9.51 19.34
N SER A 243 4.05 -10.56 18.65
CA SER A 243 5.48 -10.78 18.36
C SER A 243 6.10 -9.79 17.37
N SER A 244 5.29 -8.94 16.71
CA SER A 244 5.79 -7.89 15.82
C SER A 244 6.22 -6.62 16.56
N VAL A 245 5.88 -6.48 17.84
CA VAL A 245 6.26 -5.31 18.63
C VAL A 245 7.78 -5.21 18.79
N LYS A 246 8.33 -4.02 18.59
CA LYS A 246 9.75 -3.74 18.65
C LYS A 246 10.00 -2.33 19.16
N GLY A 247 10.79 -2.18 20.21
CA GLY A 247 11.31 -0.87 20.60
C GLY A 247 12.51 -0.50 19.74
N LEU A 248 12.50 0.71 19.19
CA LEU A 248 13.55 1.24 18.31
C LEU A 248 14.46 2.24 19.01
N LEU A 249 13.92 3.06 19.91
CA LEU A 249 14.70 3.98 20.74
C LEU A 249 14.44 3.65 22.21
N TYR A 250 15.48 3.60 23.02
CA TYR A 250 15.38 3.32 24.46
C TYR A 250 16.00 4.41 25.30
N ARG A 251 15.42 4.64 26.47
CA ARG A 251 16.03 5.48 27.50
C ARG A 251 17.42 4.97 27.87
N THR A 252 18.32 5.88 28.23
CA THR A 252 19.65 5.53 28.72
C THR A 252 19.59 4.46 29.83
N GLY A 253 20.31 3.36 29.64
CA GLY A 253 20.33 2.23 30.57
C GLY A 253 19.23 1.18 30.37
N TYR A 254 18.36 1.34 29.35
CA TYR A 254 17.28 0.41 29.03
C TYR A 254 17.51 -0.28 27.68
N SER A 255 16.94 -1.48 27.55
CA SER A 255 16.84 -2.27 26.31
C SER A 255 15.81 -3.39 26.53
N GLY A 256 15.46 -4.13 25.47
CA GLY A 256 14.51 -5.24 25.57
C GLY A 256 13.07 -4.76 25.73
N ASN A 257 12.35 -5.22 26.75
CA ASN A 257 10.90 -5.00 26.83
C ASN A 257 10.46 -3.80 27.67
N THR A 258 11.37 -3.00 28.21
CA THR A 258 11.02 -1.87 29.10
C THR A 258 11.80 -0.62 28.74
N GLY A 259 11.22 0.56 29.01
CA GLY A 259 11.89 1.83 28.76
C GLY A 259 12.04 2.14 27.27
N ALA A 260 11.20 1.54 26.42
CA ALA A 260 11.16 1.84 24.99
C ALA A 260 10.48 3.19 24.80
N PHE A 261 11.19 4.14 24.22
CA PHE A 261 10.71 5.50 23.97
C PHE A 261 10.02 5.63 22.61
N PHE A 262 10.50 4.89 21.63
CA PHE A 262 9.87 4.77 20.32
C PHE A 262 9.64 3.29 20.01
N VAL A 263 8.42 2.94 19.60
CA VAL A 263 7.99 1.56 19.39
C VAL A 263 7.36 1.44 18.01
N THR A 264 7.60 0.32 17.35
CA THR A 264 6.84 -0.11 16.16
C THR A 264 6.15 -1.44 16.43
N SER A 265 5.04 -1.68 15.73
CA SER A 265 4.28 -2.93 15.76
C SER A 265 3.44 -3.07 14.49
N THR A 266 2.74 -4.19 14.33
CA THR A 266 1.76 -4.42 13.26
C THR A 266 0.47 -4.97 13.83
N PHE A 267 -0.66 -4.70 13.17
CA PHE A 267 -1.95 -5.27 13.54
C PHE A 267 -2.82 -5.49 12.31
N GLY A 268 -3.27 -6.73 12.11
CA GLY A 268 -3.82 -7.14 10.82
C GLY A 268 -2.79 -6.89 9.71
N SER A 269 -3.18 -6.14 8.68
CA SER A 269 -2.27 -5.74 7.59
C SER A 269 -1.60 -4.38 7.81
N GLY A 270 -1.94 -3.66 8.89
CA GLY A 270 -1.46 -2.31 9.14
C GLY A 270 -0.21 -2.23 10.02
N ARG A 271 0.27 -1.00 10.17
CA ARG A 271 1.52 -0.67 10.87
C ARG A 271 1.21 0.31 12.00
N VAL A 272 1.92 0.18 13.12
CA VAL A 272 1.73 1.03 14.30
C VAL A 272 3.09 1.57 14.72
N ALA A 273 3.16 2.87 15.00
CA ALA A 273 4.28 3.50 15.67
C ALA A 273 3.80 4.26 16.90
N TYR A 274 4.61 4.28 17.94
CA TYR A 274 4.38 5.03 19.16
C TYR A 274 5.62 5.83 19.56
N TRP A 275 5.43 7.07 19.97
CA TRP A 275 6.47 7.96 20.48
C TRP A 275 6.04 8.56 21.82
N GLY A 276 6.88 8.40 22.85
CA GLY A 276 6.54 8.76 24.23
C GLY A 276 6.69 10.22 24.65
N ASP A 277 6.83 11.16 23.73
CA ASP A 277 6.89 12.59 24.06
C ASP A 277 6.41 13.41 22.85
N SER A 278 5.65 14.48 23.09
CA SER A 278 5.19 15.42 22.06
C SER A 278 6.16 16.61 21.86
N SER A 279 7.02 16.92 22.84
CA SER A 279 8.04 17.96 22.72
C SER A 279 9.00 17.77 21.53
N PRO A 280 9.43 16.54 21.15
CA PRO A 280 10.26 16.31 19.98
C PRO A 280 9.64 16.67 18.63
N ILE A 281 8.31 16.74 18.55
CA ILE A 281 7.59 17.06 17.30
C ILE A 281 7.16 18.52 17.21
N ASP A 282 7.25 19.27 18.32
CA ASP A 282 7.08 20.72 18.34
C ASP A 282 8.26 21.37 17.61
N ASP A 283 7.95 22.27 16.68
CA ASP A 283 8.92 22.94 15.82
C ASP A 283 9.08 24.44 16.11
N GLY A 284 8.47 24.91 17.19
CA GLY A 284 8.50 26.32 17.57
C GLY A 284 7.64 27.24 16.68
N THR A 285 6.95 26.71 15.66
CA THR A 285 5.98 27.45 14.86
C THR A 285 4.59 27.25 15.46
N GLY A 286 3.78 28.29 15.59
CA GLY A 286 2.45 28.11 16.17
C GLY A 286 1.71 29.41 16.35
N GLN A 287 0.49 29.32 16.86
CA GLN A 287 -0.34 30.50 17.04
C GLN A 287 0.20 31.41 18.14
N SER A 288 -0.14 32.69 18.05
CA SER A 288 0.25 33.69 19.05
C SER A 288 -0.32 33.34 20.42
N GLY A 289 0.53 33.42 21.46
CA GLY A 289 0.16 33.11 22.84
C GLY A 289 0.65 31.74 23.33
N ASN A 290 1.14 30.89 22.43
CA ASN A 290 1.71 29.59 22.75
C ASN A 290 3.13 29.72 23.32
N THR A 291 3.47 28.78 24.22
CA THR A 291 4.83 28.62 24.75
C THR A 291 5.38 27.31 24.21
N LEU A 292 6.02 27.42 23.05
CA LEU A 292 6.48 26.29 22.26
C LEU A 292 7.91 25.89 22.65
N TYR A 293 8.22 24.63 22.38
CA TYR A 293 9.53 24.04 22.57
C TYR A 293 10.01 23.48 21.23
N ASP A 294 11.01 24.11 20.60
CA ASP A 294 11.53 23.59 19.31
C ASP A 294 12.39 22.33 19.52
N GLY A 295 11.71 21.19 19.66
CA GLY A 295 12.32 19.87 19.71
C GLY A 295 12.61 19.31 18.32
N TRP A 296 11.86 19.73 17.30
CA TRP A 296 12.06 19.31 15.91
C TRP A 296 13.48 19.60 15.43
N ASN A 297 13.98 20.81 15.70
CA ASN A 297 15.31 21.26 15.32
C ASN A 297 16.38 21.08 16.41
N ASP A 298 16.11 20.32 17.48
CA ASP A 298 17.09 20.07 18.53
C ASP A 298 18.32 19.32 17.97
N SER A 299 19.45 20.02 17.91
CA SER A 299 20.72 19.52 17.36
C SER A 299 21.34 18.33 18.11
N SER A 300 20.86 18.00 19.31
CA SER A 300 21.29 16.83 20.09
C SER A 300 20.54 15.55 19.72
N ALA A 301 19.50 15.65 18.89
CA ALA A 301 18.61 14.58 18.47
C ALA A 301 18.43 14.54 16.94
N THR A 302 17.69 13.54 16.48
CA THR A 302 17.34 13.34 15.05
C THR A 302 15.82 13.25 14.88
N ASN A 303 15.08 14.13 15.55
CA ASN A 303 13.62 14.06 15.69
C ASN A 303 12.90 14.20 14.34
N ALA A 304 13.30 15.16 13.50
CA ALA A 304 12.76 15.30 12.15
C ALA A 304 12.87 14.02 11.30
N ALA A 305 14.04 13.38 11.32
CA ALA A 305 14.25 12.12 10.58
C ALA A 305 13.37 10.99 11.14
N LEU A 306 13.21 10.92 12.47
CA LEU A 306 12.36 9.91 13.12
C LEU A 306 10.88 10.09 12.75
N ALA A 307 10.36 11.31 12.84
CA ALA A 307 9.00 11.65 12.48
C ALA A 307 8.71 11.29 11.01
N LEU A 308 9.56 11.75 10.09
CA LEU A 308 9.37 11.59 8.64
C LEU A 308 9.58 10.14 8.17
N ASN A 309 10.59 9.44 8.69
CA ASN A 309 10.79 8.02 8.36
C ASN A 309 9.66 7.16 8.92
N ALA A 310 9.16 7.46 10.12
CA ALA A 310 8.00 6.77 10.67
C ALA A 310 6.75 7.04 9.84
N THR A 311 6.48 8.29 9.40
CA THR A 311 5.37 8.58 8.47
C THR A 311 5.50 7.80 7.17
N ALA A 312 6.69 7.78 6.56
CA ALA A 312 6.93 7.01 5.35
C ALA A 312 6.63 5.53 5.57
N TRP A 313 7.17 4.96 6.64
CA TRP A 313 6.94 3.57 7.01
C TRP A 313 5.47 3.26 7.25
N LEU A 314 4.75 4.10 7.98
CA LEU A 314 3.32 3.93 8.23
C LEU A 314 2.48 4.04 6.95
N ALA A 315 2.87 4.91 6.01
CA ALA A 315 2.19 5.10 4.74
C ALA A 315 2.54 4.02 3.69
N GLY A 316 3.29 2.98 4.08
CA GLY A 316 3.68 1.86 3.21
C GLY A 316 5.01 2.05 2.46
N SER A 317 5.69 3.19 2.63
CA SER A 317 7.03 3.46 2.10
C SER A 317 8.10 2.79 2.96
N GLY A 318 8.91 1.91 2.38
CA GLY A 318 9.92 1.15 3.14
C GLY A 318 9.38 -0.17 3.71
N THR A 319 10.25 -1.17 3.71
CA THR A 319 9.95 -2.56 4.08
C THR A 319 9.67 -2.69 5.56
N THR A 320 8.57 -3.32 5.98
CA THR A 320 8.30 -3.69 7.38
C THR A 320 9.52 -4.31 8.05
N GLY A 321 10.07 -3.60 9.04
CA GLY A 321 11.03 -4.15 10.01
C GLY A 321 10.30 -5.14 10.91
N GLY A 322 10.01 -6.31 10.35
CA GLY A 322 9.14 -7.34 10.89
C GLY A 322 8.85 -8.36 9.79
N GLY A 323 9.86 -9.17 9.46
CA GLY A 323 9.71 -10.39 8.66
C GLY A 323 9.20 -10.22 7.22
N GLY A 324 10.03 -9.69 6.32
CA GLY A 324 9.82 -9.80 4.87
C GLY A 324 10.04 -8.49 4.12
N THR A 325 11.26 -8.28 3.64
CA THR A 325 11.57 -7.17 2.74
C THR A 325 10.72 -7.26 1.48
N GLY A 326 9.92 -6.22 1.21
CA GLY A 326 9.34 -5.90 -0.11
C GLY A 326 10.40 -5.54 -1.17
N SER A 327 11.51 -6.29 -1.23
CA SER A 327 12.09 -6.59 -2.53
C SER A 327 11.10 -7.53 -3.22
N CYS A 328 10.88 -7.39 -4.52
CA CYS A 328 10.31 -8.52 -5.21
C CYS A 328 11.32 -9.66 -5.12
N THR A 329 11.02 -10.66 -4.31
CA THR A 329 11.66 -11.96 -4.45
C THR A 329 10.87 -12.66 -5.53
N ALA A 330 11.53 -12.97 -6.64
CA ALA A 330 10.87 -13.68 -7.71
C ALA A 330 10.30 -15.00 -7.17
N ALA A 331 8.99 -15.18 -7.31
CA ALA A 331 8.28 -16.30 -6.69
C ALA A 331 7.01 -16.63 -7.48
N GLN A 332 6.58 -17.89 -7.37
CA GLN A 332 5.24 -18.30 -7.75
C GLN A 332 4.37 -18.22 -6.48
N LEU A 333 3.17 -17.63 -6.59
CA LEU A 333 2.32 -17.34 -5.43
C LEU A 333 1.11 -18.27 -5.21
N LEU A 334 0.69 -19.06 -6.21
CA LEU A 334 -0.44 -19.99 -6.05
C LEU A 334 0.04 -21.33 -5.48
N GLY A 335 -0.45 -21.72 -4.31
CA GLY A 335 -0.25 -23.07 -3.80
C GLY A 335 -1.02 -24.12 -4.62
N ASN A 336 -0.51 -25.35 -4.60
CA ASN A 336 -1.04 -26.50 -5.36
C ASN A 336 -1.33 -26.13 -6.82
N SER A 337 -0.34 -25.57 -7.50
CA SER A 337 -0.42 -24.97 -8.84
C SER A 337 -0.93 -25.94 -9.92
N GLY A 338 -0.51 -27.19 -9.88
CA GLY A 338 -0.99 -28.27 -10.77
C GLY A 338 -2.03 -29.19 -10.12
N PHE A 339 -2.66 -28.78 -9.00
CA PHE A 339 -3.73 -29.52 -8.32
C PHE A 339 -3.40 -30.92 -7.75
N GLU A 340 -2.18 -31.43 -7.94
CA GLU A 340 -1.71 -32.77 -7.55
C GLU A 340 -1.89 -33.14 -6.07
N SER A 341 -2.08 -32.17 -5.18
CA SER A 341 -2.40 -32.40 -3.76
C SER A 341 -3.90 -32.50 -3.47
N GLY A 342 -4.75 -32.65 -4.50
CA GLY A 342 -6.20 -32.65 -4.36
C GLY A 342 -6.77 -31.32 -3.85
N ASN A 343 -8.01 -31.33 -3.37
CA ASN A 343 -8.69 -30.12 -2.88
C ASN A 343 -8.25 -29.73 -1.46
N THR A 344 -7.01 -29.28 -1.31
CA THR A 344 -6.39 -28.94 -0.02
C THR A 344 -6.08 -27.45 0.15
N VAL A 345 -5.80 -26.75 -0.95
CA VAL A 345 -5.34 -25.35 -0.94
C VAL A 345 -6.36 -24.40 -1.58
N TRP A 346 -7.01 -24.84 -2.66
CA TRP A 346 -8.02 -24.04 -3.35
C TRP A 346 -9.37 -24.15 -2.66
N SER A 347 -10.19 -23.10 -2.74
CA SER A 347 -11.61 -23.17 -2.44
C SER A 347 -12.35 -23.52 -3.72
N ALA A 348 -12.89 -24.74 -3.80
CA ALA A 348 -13.53 -25.24 -5.02
C ALA A 348 -14.90 -25.86 -4.71
N SER A 349 -15.82 -25.80 -5.69
CA SER A 349 -17.04 -26.61 -5.67
C SER A 349 -16.68 -28.10 -5.54
N SER A 350 -17.57 -28.88 -4.92
CA SER A 350 -17.33 -30.30 -4.68
C SER A 350 -17.09 -31.04 -6.00
N GLY A 351 -15.97 -31.79 -6.08
CA GLY A 351 -15.62 -32.58 -7.27
C GLY A 351 -14.82 -31.83 -8.34
N VAL A 352 -14.68 -30.50 -8.26
CA VAL A 352 -13.95 -29.72 -9.27
C VAL A 352 -12.47 -30.10 -9.33
N ILE A 353 -11.78 -30.20 -8.19
CA ILE A 353 -10.40 -30.71 -8.18
C ILE A 353 -10.44 -32.23 -8.13
N THR A 354 -10.00 -32.88 -9.21
CA THR A 354 -10.21 -34.31 -9.43
C THR A 354 -9.11 -34.96 -10.27
N SER A 355 -8.88 -36.24 -10.06
CA SER A 355 -8.04 -37.11 -10.90
C SER A 355 -8.85 -38.04 -11.82
N ASP A 356 -10.15 -37.77 -11.99
CA ASP A 356 -11.02 -38.53 -12.90
C ASP A 356 -10.47 -38.55 -14.34
N SER A 357 -10.48 -39.71 -14.99
CA SER A 357 -9.94 -39.89 -16.34
C SER A 357 -10.86 -39.44 -17.48
N GLY A 358 -12.08 -38.98 -17.18
CA GLY A 358 -13.04 -38.46 -18.16
C GLY A 358 -12.52 -37.25 -18.93
N GLU A 359 -11.67 -36.46 -18.29
CA GLU A 359 -10.87 -35.42 -18.92
C GLU A 359 -9.39 -35.64 -18.62
N ALA A 360 -8.51 -35.41 -19.59
CA ALA A 360 -7.08 -35.58 -19.37
C ALA A 360 -6.52 -34.38 -18.59
N ALA A 361 -5.65 -34.61 -17.60
CA ALA A 361 -4.82 -33.55 -17.03
C ALA A 361 -3.79 -33.07 -18.06
N HIS A 362 -3.35 -31.81 -17.97
CA HIS A 362 -2.28 -31.29 -18.83
C HIS A 362 -0.92 -31.86 -18.39
N THR A 363 -0.66 -31.86 -17.08
CA THR A 363 0.45 -32.61 -16.47
C THR A 363 -0.04 -33.37 -15.24
N GLY A 364 0.77 -34.29 -14.72
CA GLY A 364 0.40 -35.03 -13.51
C GLY A 364 -0.86 -35.89 -13.67
N SER A 365 -1.69 -35.94 -12.63
CA SER A 365 -2.91 -36.75 -12.58
C SER A 365 -4.14 -35.96 -12.13
N TYR A 366 -3.99 -34.83 -11.46
CA TYR A 366 -5.09 -33.98 -11.02
C TYR A 366 -5.25 -32.78 -11.94
N LYS A 367 -6.46 -32.22 -11.93
CA LYS A 367 -6.83 -30.98 -12.63
C LYS A 367 -7.98 -30.32 -11.90
N ALA A 368 -8.31 -29.09 -12.25
CA ALA A 368 -9.60 -28.51 -11.93
C ALA A 368 -10.54 -28.64 -13.14
N TRP A 369 -11.61 -29.42 -13.00
CA TRP A 369 -12.64 -29.62 -14.01
C TRP A 369 -13.93 -28.94 -13.55
N LEU A 370 -14.28 -27.83 -14.19
CA LEU A 370 -15.51 -27.10 -13.95
C LEU A 370 -16.54 -27.50 -15.01
N ASN A 371 -17.79 -27.72 -14.60
CA ASN A 371 -18.92 -28.12 -15.45
C ASN A 371 -18.73 -29.49 -16.13
N GLY A 372 -19.36 -29.72 -17.28
CA GLY A 372 -19.40 -31.02 -17.97
C GLY A 372 -20.60 -31.89 -17.63
N TYR A 373 -21.66 -31.31 -17.04
CA TYR A 373 -22.81 -32.08 -16.56
C TYR A 373 -23.89 -32.28 -17.64
N GLY A 374 -23.92 -31.45 -18.69
CA GLY A 374 -25.04 -31.42 -19.64
C GLY A 374 -26.35 -30.94 -19.01
N SER A 375 -26.28 -30.18 -17.93
CA SER A 375 -27.41 -29.56 -17.25
C SER A 375 -26.96 -28.30 -16.52
N ALA A 376 -27.91 -27.44 -16.14
CA ALA A 376 -27.59 -26.13 -15.61
C ALA A 376 -26.79 -26.26 -14.30
N HIS A 377 -25.54 -25.79 -14.32
CA HIS A 377 -24.64 -25.93 -13.19
C HIS A 377 -23.67 -24.75 -13.09
N THR A 378 -23.24 -24.42 -11.89
CA THR A 378 -22.23 -23.39 -11.66
C THR A 378 -21.16 -23.92 -10.72
N ASP A 379 -19.94 -23.97 -11.24
CA ASP A 379 -18.76 -24.36 -10.47
C ASP A 379 -17.88 -23.16 -10.22
N THR A 380 -17.19 -23.19 -9.07
CA THR A 380 -16.20 -22.17 -8.73
C THR A 380 -14.90 -22.82 -8.28
N LEU A 381 -13.81 -22.11 -8.56
CA LEU A 381 -12.46 -22.41 -8.10
C LEU A 381 -11.78 -21.09 -7.74
N ALA A 382 -11.27 -20.95 -6.53
CA ALA A 382 -10.68 -19.71 -6.06
C ALA A 382 -9.48 -19.91 -5.13
N GLN A 383 -8.52 -19.01 -5.22
CA GLN A 383 -7.42 -18.90 -4.26
C GLN A 383 -7.10 -17.42 -4.00
N THR A 384 -6.95 -17.07 -2.73
CA THR A 384 -6.55 -15.72 -2.29
C THR A 384 -5.04 -15.67 -2.16
N VAL A 385 -4.44 -14.61 -2.72
CA VAL A 385 -2.99 -14.41 -2.76
C VAL A 385 -2.65 -12.95 -2.49
N THR A 386 -1.53 -12.72 -1.81
CA THR A 386 -0.96 -11.38 -1.64
C THR A 386 0.16 -11.18 -2.65
N ILE A 387 0.02 -10.20 -3.54
CA ILE A 387 1.07 -9.85 -4.50
C ILE A 387 2.02 -8.87 -3.80
N PRO A 388 3.32 -9.17 -3.66
CA PRO A 388 4.24 -8.26 -2.98
C PRO A 388 4.30 -6.90 -3.67
N SER A 389 4.29 -5.83 -2.90
CA SER A 389 4.30 -4.44 -3.40
C SER A 389 5.57 -4.09 -4.18
N GLY A 390 6.69 -4.78 -3.94
CA GLY A 390 7.94 -4.57 -4.65
C GLY A 390 8.01 -5.19 -6.04
N CYS A 391 7.02 -6.00 -6.44
CA CYS A 391 7.02 -6.71 -7.72
C CYS A 391 6.53 -5.85 -8.87
N THR A 392 7.39 -5.69 -9.87
CA THR A 392 7.07 -4.93 -11.09
C THR A 392 6.32 -5.78 -12.10
N THR A 393 6.41 -7.09 -11.95
CA THR A 393 5.69 -8.08 -12.73
C THR A 393 4.88 -8.98 -11.81
N ALA A 394 3.68 -9.33 -12.26
CA ALA A 394 2.87 -10.40 -11.70
C ALA A 394 2.13 -11.05 -12.86
N ALA A 395 2.50 -12.24 -13.26
CA ALA A 395 1.95 -12.94 -14.41
C ALA A 395 1.11 -14.12 -13.96
N LEU A 396 -0.21 -13.98 -14.03
CA LEU A 396 -1.11 -15.12 -13.92
C LEU A 396 -0.94 -15.97 -15.18
N GLY A 397 -0.80 -17.28 -15.00
CA GLY A 397 -0.76 -18.28 -16.05
C GLY A 397 -1.66 -19.46 -15.70
N PHE A 398 -2.25 -20.10 -16.70
CA PHE A 398 -2.94 -21.40 -16.55
C PHE A 398 -3.12 -22.05 -17.90
N TYR A 399 -3.22 -23.37 -17.94
CA TYR A 399 -3.60 -24.13 -19.12
C TYR A 399 -5.11 -24.36 -19.10
N LEU A 400 -5.77 -24.10 -20.23
CA LEU A 400 -7.21 -24.31 -20.40
C LEU A 400 -7.48 -25.26 -21.56
N HIS A 401 -8.21 -26.33 -21.28
CA HIS A 401 -8.90 -27.16 -22.26
C HIS A 401 -10.40 -26.92 -22.16
N VAL A 402 -11.06 -26.80 -23.32
CA VAL A 402 -12.51 -26.67 -23.41
C VAL A 402 -12.99 -27.79 -24.32
N ASP A 403 -13.84 -28.67 -23.79
CA ASP A 403 -14.54 -29.70 -24.53
C ASP A 403 -16.05 -29.42 -24.48
N THR A 404 -16.76 -29.69 -25.57
CA THR A 404 -18.19 -29.39 -25.63
C THR A 404 -18.94 -30.34 -26.55
N ALA A 405 -20.15 -30.69 -26.15
CA ALA A 405 -21.15 -31.35 -27.01
C ALA A 405 -22.00 -30.32 -27.80
N GLU A 406 -21.89 -29.03 -27.48
CA GLU A 406 -22.57 -27.97 -28.23
C GLU A 406 -22.05 -27.91 -29.68
N THR A 407 -22.98 -27.83 -30.63
CA THR A 407 -22.65 -27.81 -32.08
C THR A 407 -22.70 -26.42 -32.71
N THR A 408 -23.18 -25.43 -31.96
CA THR A 408 -23.22 -24.03 -32.40
C THR A 408 -21.80 -23.47 -32.53
N THR A 409 -21.59 -22.65 -33.55
CA THR A 409 -20.32 -21.93 -33.76
C THR A 409 -20.44 -20.43 -33.47
N THR A 410 -21.64 -19.96 -33.08
CA THR A 410 -21.93 -18.53 -32.94
C THR A 410 -22.51 -18.15 -31.58
N THR A 411 -22.99 -19.12 -30.80
CA THR A 411 -23.67 -18.85 -29.52
C THR A 411 -22.87 -19.40 -28.36
N ALA A 412 -22.49 -18.51 -27.44
CA ALA A 412 -21.88 -18.86 -26.18
C ALA A 412 -22.99 -19.18 -25.16
N TYR A 413 -23.30 -20.46 -24.98
CA TYR A 413 -24.28 -20.93 -24.00
C TYR A 413 -23.63 -21.10 -22.63
N ASP A 414 -22.46 -21.71 -22.61
CA ASP A 414 -21.72 -22.04 -21.41
C ASP A 414 -20.50 -21.12 -21.33
N THR A 415 -20.14 -20.66 -20.13
CA THR A 415 -19.04 -19.72 -19.97
C THR A 415 -18.13 -20.05 -18.80
N LEU A 416 -16.85 -19.74 -18.96
CA LEU A 416 -15.86 -19.71 -17.89
C LEU A 416 -15.33 -18.29 -17.77
N LYS A 417 -15.46 -17.68 -16.59
CA LYS A 417 -14.87 -16.37 -16.29
C LYS A 417 -13.65 -16.52 -15.41
N ALA A 418 -12.53 -15.94 -15.84
CA ALA A 418 -11.33 -15.76 -15.01
C ALA A 418 -11.32 -14.34 -14.45
N GLN A 419 -11.34 -14.19 -13.13
CA GLN A 419 -11.62 -12.93 -12.45
C GLN A 419 -10.64 -12.67 -11.30
N VAL A 420 -10.45 -11.39 -11.00
CA VAL A 420 -9.76 -10.89 -9.81
C VAL A 420 -10.79 -10.20 -8.93
N LEU A 421 -10.87 -10.61 -7.67
CA LEU A 421 -11.78 -10.06 -6.68
C LEU A 421 -10.99 -9.41 -5.54
N ASP A 422 -11.58 -8.41 -4.90
CA ASP A 422 -11.09 -7.86 -3.63
C ASP A 422 -11.36 -8.80 -2.45
N SER A 423 -10.95 -8.40 -1.25
CA SER A 423 -11.18 -9.14 -0.01
C SER A 423 -12.67 -9.22 0.39
N GLY A 424 -13.51 -8.30 -0.10
CA GLY A 424 -14.95 -8.29 0.10
C GLY A 424 -15.73 -9.18 -0.89
N GLY A 425 -15.04 -9.75 -1.88
CA GLY A 425 -15.65 -10.58 -2.93
C GLY A 425 -16.18 -9.79 -4.13
N THR A 426 -15.93 -8.48 -4.21
CA THR A 426 -16.28 -7.66 -5.37
C THR A 426 -15.35 -7.98 -6.53
N VAL A 427 -15.88 -8.13 -7.73
CA VAL A 427 -15.07 -8.30 -8.95
C VAL A 427 -14.35 -6.99 -9.28
N LEU A 428 -13.03 -6.97 -9.13
CA LEU A 428 -12.16 -5.88 -9.56
C LEU A 428 -11.92 -5.91 -11.06
N SER A 429 -11.75 -7.11 -11.62
CA SER A 429 -11.55 -7.30 -13.06
C SER A 429 -11.99 -8.68 -13.53
N THR A 430 -12.50 -8.74 -14.76
CA THR A 430 -12.69 -10.00 -15.50
C THR A 430 -11.61 -10.07 -16.57
N LEU A 431 -10.59 -10.89 -16.33
CA LEU A 431 -9.41 -11.02 -17.19
C LEU A 431 -9.77 -11.64 -18.55
N ALA A 432 -10.67 -12.63 -18.53
CA ALA A 432 -11.22 -13.23 -19.73
C ALA A 432 -12.57 -13.91 -19.45
N THR A 433 -13.34 -14.08 -20.52
CA THR A 433 -14.50 -14.98 -20.59
C THR A 433 -14.27 -15.94 -21.74
N TYR A 434 -14.30 -17.24 -21.44
CA TYR A 434 -14.29 -18.34 -22.41
C TYR A 434 -15.68 -18.96 -22.47
N SER A 435 -15.94 -19.75 -23.51
CA SER A 435 -17.22 -20.42 -23.72
C SER A 435 -17.06 -21.73 -24.50
N ASN A 436 -18.15 -22.44 -24.71
CA ASN A 436 -18.24 -23.58 -25.64
C ASN A 436 -17.66 -23.27 -27.04
N LEU A 437 -17.70 -22.00 -27.48
CA LEU A 437 -17.11 -21.58 -28.76
C LEU A 437 -15.57 -21.60 -28.78
N ASN A 438 -14.94 -21.80 -27.63
CA ASN A 438 -13.49 -21.91 -27.50
C ASN A 438 -13.00 -23.36 -27.46
N ALA A 439 -13.88 -24.32 -27.72
CA ALA A 439 -13.54 -25.73 -27.76
C ALA A 439 -12.46 -26.01 -28.82
N GLN A 440 -11.46 -26.78 -28.41
CA GLN A 440 -10.34 -27.19 -29.25
C GLN A 440 -9.64 -28.40 -28.66
N SER A 441 -8.95 -29.16 -29.49
CA SER A 441 -8.16 -30.30 -29.01
C SER A 441 -7.01 -29.83 -28.11
N GLY A 442 -6.89 -30.45 -26.94
CA GLY A 442 -5.80 -30.22 -25.99
C GLY A 442 -5.87 -28.87 -25.27
N TYR A 443 -4.83 -28.62 -24.48
CA TYR A 443 -4.73 -27.43 -23.64
C TYR A 443 -4.08 -26.25 -24.38
N THR A 444 -4.49 -25.04 -24.00
CA THR A 444 -3.82 -23.80 -24.38
C THR A 444 -3.48 -22.97 -23.17
N ARG A 445 -2.23 -22.51 -23.09
CA ARG A 445 -1.77 -21.61 -22.04
C ARG A 445 -2.40 -20.22 -22.20
N ARG A 446 -2.98 -19.71 -21.13
CA ARG A 446 -3.51 -18.36 -20.97
C ARG A 446 -2.60 -17.60 -20.01
N SER A 447 -2.44 -16.29 -20.24
CA SER A 447 -1.63 -15.48 -19.34
C SER A 447 -2.10 -14.03 -19.30
N PHE A 448 -2.08 -13.44 -18.10
CA PHE A 448 -2.55 -12.10 -17.81
C PHE A 448 -1.61 -11.39 -16.84
N SER A 449 -1.39 -10.09 -17.04
CA SER A 449 -0.66 -9.29 -16.07
C SER A 449 -1.58 -8.85 -14.93
N LEU A 450 -1.13 -9.09 -13.71
CA LEU A 450 -1.72 -8.64 -12.46
C LEU A 450 -0.84 -7.60 -11.76
N ALA A 451 0.16 -7.03 -12.45
CA ALA A 451 1.09 -6.08 -11.85
C ALA A 451 0.39 -4.85 -11.24
N GLY A 452 -0.78 -4.47 -11.78
CA GLY A 452 -1.63 -3.40 -11.20
C GLY A 452 -2.20 -3.71 -9.82
N TYR A 453 -2.08 -4.95 -9.35
CA TYR A 453 -2.49 -5.40 -8.02
C TYR A 453 -1.29 -5.63 -7.08
N ALA A 454 -0.08 -5.20 -7.46
CA ALA A 454 1.07 -5.26 -6.56
C ALA A 454 0.76 -4.52 -5.24
N GLY A 455 1.11 -5.16 -4.12
CA GLY A 455 0.81 -4.67 -2.77
C GLY A 455 -0.58 -5.01 -2.27
N GLN A 456 -1.42 -5.65 -3.09
CA GLN A 456 -2.78 -6.01 -2.71
C GLN A 456 -2.91 -7.51 -2.44
N THR A 457 -3.83 -7.83 -1.54
CA THR A 457 -4.36 -9.19 -1.41
C THR A 457 -5.60 -9.30 -2.29
N VAL A 458 -5.54 -10.19 -3.28
CA VAL A 458 -6.60 -10.41 -4.26
C VAL A 458 -7.00 -11.87 -4.30
N THR A 459 -8.23 -12.14 -4.73
CA THR A 459 -8.70 -13.49 -5.00
C THR A 459 -8.74 -13.75 -6.49
N ILE A 460 -7.97 -14.74 -6.95
CA ILE A 460 -8.11 -15.28 -8.31
C ILE A 460 -9.30 -16.23 -8.28
N LYS A 461 -10.32 -15.98 -9.11
CA LYS A 461 -11.53 -16.79 -9.17
C LYS A 461 -11.85 -17.21 -10.60
N PHE A 462 -12.10 -18.50 -10.76
CA PHE A 462 -12.71 -19.07 -11.95
C PHE A 462 -14.16 -19.41 -11.63
N THR A 463 -15.08 -19.00 -12.50
CA THR A 463 -16.51 -19.35 -12.39
C THR A 463 -16.96 -19.94 -13.71
N GLY A 464 -17.27 -21.24 -13.69
CA GLY A 464 -17.88 -21.95 -14.80
C GLY A 464 -19.40 -21.92 -14.66
N THR A 465 -20.12 -21.66 -15.75
CA THR A 465 -21.58 -21.69 -15.81
C THR A 465 -22.00 -22.43 -17.06
N GLU A 466 -22.71 -23.53 -16.86
CA GLU A 466 -23.26 -24.37 -17.91
C GLU A 466 -24.78 -24.16 -17.97
N GLY A 467 -25.30 -24.13 -19.18
CA GLY A 467 -26.71 -24.10 -19.53
C GLY A 467 -27.37 -25.47 -19.38
N SER A 468 -28.59 -25.60 -19.87
CA SER A 468 -29.49 -26.67 -19.41
C SER A 468 -29.50 -27.97 -20.23
N THR A 469 -28.70 -28.11 -21.31
CA THR A 469 -28.98 -29.16 -22.31
C THR A 469 -27.77 -29.97 -22.77
N LEU A 470 -26.69 -29.35 -23.24
CA LEU A 470 -25.49 -30.06 -23.70
C LEU A 470 -24.31 -29.67 -22.82
N GLN A 471 -23.32 -30.58 -22.76
CA GLN A 471 -22.21 -30.40 -21.84
C GLN A 471 -21.16 -29.45 -22.40
N THR A 472 -20.57 -28.64 -21.53
CA THR A 472 -19.28 -28.00 -21.78
C THR A 472 -18.40 -28.14 -20.56
N SER A 473 -17.23 -28.74 -20.76
CA SER A 473 -16.21 -28.96 -19.76
C SER A 473 -15.14 -27.88 -19.87
N PHE A 474 -14.85 -27.21 -18.76
CA PHE A 474 -13.76 -26.25 -18.65
C PHE A 474 -12.69 -26.82 -17.73
N VAL A 475 -11.61 -27.32 -18.32
CA VAL A 475 -10.55 -28.00 -17.60
C VAL A 475 -9.34 -27.08 -17.48
N ILE A 476 -8.99 -26.74 -16.25
CA ILE A 476 -7.88 -25.87 -15.88
C ILE A 476 -6.79 -26.72 -15.24
N ASP A 477 -5.56 -26.50 -15.66
CA ASP A 477 -4.40 -27.16 -15.09
C ASP A 477 -3.16 -26.23 -15.10
N ASP A 478 -2.13 -26.60 -14.34
CA ASP A 478 -0.83 -25.92 -14.29
C ASP A 478 -0.94 -24.39 -14.14
N THR A 479 -1.57 -23.95 -13.06
CA THR A 479 -1.74 -22.54 -12.72
C THR A 479 -0.44 -21.93 -12.18
N SER A 480 -0.16 -20.68 -12.51
CA SER A 480 0.95 -19.93 -11.92
C SER A 480 0.57 -18.48 -11.66
N LEU A 481 1.15 -17.89 -10.62
CA LEU A 481 1.19 -16.44 -10.47
C LEU A 481 2.63 -16.07 -10.16
N ASP A 482 3.39 -15.82 -11.22
CA ASP A 482 4.83 -15.57 -11.15
C ASP A 482 5.07 -14.07 -10.97
N VAL A 483 5.72 -13.68 -9.88
CA VAL A 483 6.08 -12.29 -9.58
C VAL A 483 7.58 -12.08 -9.70
N SER A 484 8.01 -10.91 -10.17
CA SER A 484 9.43 -10.47 -10.19
C SER A 484 9.59 -8.95 -10.25
#